data_AF-A0A7N8X9V5-F1
#
_entry.id   AF-A0A7N8X9V5-F1
#
_cell.length_a   1.000
_cell.length_b   1.000
_cell.length_c   1.000
_cell.angle_alpha   90.00
_cell.angle_beta   90.00
_cell.angle_gamma   90.00
#
_symmetry.space_group_name_H-M   'P 1'
#
loop_
_entity.id
_entity.type
_entity.pdbx_description
1 polymer ?
#
loop_
_entity_poly.entity_id
_entity_poly.type
_entity_poly.pdbx_seq_one_letter_code
_entity_poly.pdbx_strand_id
1 'polypeptide(L)'
;IGLMSVTVFPVRLLLLSFLMLLAWPFAFTASLGRSQFVIEPQSWWRRFIDLCLRVIMRAMWFCGGFHWIKVKGERAAASEVPILTVAPHSSYFDAIPVTMTMCSIVTNLENRSIPVWGTLISYIRPVFVFRADQDSRRKTVEEIKRRAQSGGKWPQVTYFYCSFTTSLHSFSGAFIPGLPVQPVVLRYPNKLDTVTWTWQGPGAFKILWLTLCQPHNPMEIEYLPIYTPSNEEKENPALFANNVRKLMARYVCVCASVRMCLQSVICHNRLKAGITDKVLEDQARIARKLQGDKLGLQDFAQFLKLPVTATLTQVHSLFDKLGDGQIDIRHYVIALSTIHRPSKSMETLKLAFKMYESEVREEILQEDLATILEIMLGVKNMELSGLFLDTGKITYDDFDRFIEQHPHYFDFKDHPHAKSCNGQNHSKDD
;
A
#
# COMPACT_ATOMS: atom_id res chain seq x y z
N ILE A 1 -4.73 -15.14 -16.72
CA ILE A 1 -3.29 -14.98 -16.38
C ILE A 1 -2.43 -15.94 -17.21
N GLY A 2 -2.70 -17.25 -17.22
CA GLY A 2 -1.90 -18.25 -17.96
C GLY A 2 -1.53 -17.89 -19.41
N LEU A 3 -2.50 -17.44 -20.23
CA LEU A 3 -2.21 -17.01 -21.61
C LEU A 3 -1.25 -15.81 -21.69
N MET A 4 -1.46 -14.80 -20.83
CA MET A 4 -0.63 -13.59 -20.78
C MET A 4 0.79 -13.89 -20.29
N SER A 5 0.95 -14.90 -19.45
CA SER A 5 2.25 -15.33 -18.93
C SER A 5 3.15 -15.92 -20.01
N VAL A 6 2.57 -16.54 -21.05
CA VAL A 6 3.33 -17.11 -22.17
C VAL A 6 3.51 -16.12 -23.33
N THR A 7 2.56 -15.20 -23.50
CA THR A 7 2.54 -14.28 -24.65
C THR A 7 3.10 -12.90 -24.31
N VAL A 8 2.44 -12.17 -23.40
CA VAL A 8 2.71 -10.75 -23.10
C VAL A 8 3.89 -10.59 -22.16
N PHE A 9 3.97 -11.43 -21.12
CA PHE A 9 5.00 -11.30 -20.09
C PHE A 9 6.44 -11.40 -20.64
N PRO A 10 6.81 -12.41 -21.46
CA PRO A 10 8.18 -12.53 -21.95
C PRO A 10 8.58 -11.32 -22.81
N VAL A 11 7.67 -10.87 -23.69
CA VAL A 11 7.90 -9.70 -24.54
C VAL A 11 8.11 -8.44 -23.69
N ARG A 12 7.24 -8.18 -22.70
CA ARG A 12 7.39 -7.03 -21.82
C ARG A 12 8.65 -7.10 -20.98
N LEU A 13 9.00 -8.27 -20.45
CA LEU A 13 10.22 -8.46 -19.66
C LEU A 13 11.48 -8.20 -20.50
N LEU A 14 11.50 -8.65 -21.75
CA LEU A 14 12.59 -8.36 -22.69
C LEU A 14 12.69 -6.86 -23.00
N LEU A 15 11.56 -6.21 -23.28
CA LEU A 15 11.53 -4.76 -23.53
C LEU A 15 11.98 -3.94 -22.31
N LEU A 16 11.55 -4.33 -21.11
CA LEU A 16 11.97 -3.68 -19.86
C LEU A 16 13.46 -3.85 -19.61
N SER A 17 13.97 -5.07 -19.78
CA SER A 17 15.41 -5.36 -19.67
C SER A 17 16.22 -4.54 -20.67
N PHE A 18 15.77 -4.47 -21.94
CA PHE A 18 16.42 -3.67 -22.97
C PHE A 18 16.42 -2.17 -22.64
N LEU A 19 15.29 -1.60 -22.25
CA LEU A 19 15.18 -0.17 -21.91
C LEU A 19 15.99 0.19 -20.66
N MET A 20 16.07 -0.72 -19.68
CA MET A 20 16.89 -0.57 -18.50
C MET A 20 18.39 -0.56 -18.84
N LEU A 21 18.84 -1.48 -19.70
CA LEU A 21 20.22 -1.49 -20.19
C LEU A 21 20.53 -0.27 -21.07
N LEU A 22 19.55 0.22 -21.84
CA LEU A 22 19.68 1.43 -22.64
C LEU A 22 19.80 2.68 -21.77
N ALA A 23 19.07 2.77 -20.64
CA ALA A 23 19.13 3.90 -19.72
C ALA A 23 20.47 3.98 -18.97
N TRP A 24 21.10 2.83 -18.71
CA TRP A 24 22.34 2.74 -17.94
C TRP A 24 23.50 3.61 -18.43
N PRO A 25 23.93 3.59 -19.71
CA PRO A 25 25.03 4.44 -20.19
C PRO A 25 24.73 5.93 -20.03
N PHE A 26 23.48 6.36 -20.24
CA PHE A 26 23.07 7.75 -20.01
C PHE A 26 23.18 8.14 -18.54
N ALA A 27 22.70 7.28 -17.63
CA ALA A 27 22.80 7.54 -16.20
C ALA A 27 24.26 7.52 -15.72
N PHE A 28 25.08 6.61 -16.24
CA PHE A 28 26.50 6.52 -15.93
C PHE A 28 27.24 7.77 -16.38
N THR A 29 27.11 8.15 -17.65
CA THR A 29 27.75 9.36 -18.21
C THR A 29 27.31 10.64 -17.50
N ALA A 30 26.03 10.80 -17.19
CA ALA A 30 25.57 11.95 -16.43
C ALA A 30 25.98 11.92 -14.95
N SER A 31 26.36 10.76 -14.41
CA SER A 31 26.92 10.65 -13.05
C SER A 31 28.41 10.96 -12.99
N LEU A 32 29.13 10.84 -14.11
CA LEU A 32 30.55 11.21 -14.17
C LEU A 32 30.75 12.70 -13.85
N GLY A 33 31.73 12.96 -12.99
CA GLY A 33 32.10 14.30 -12.55
C GLY A 33 31.09 14.99 -11.62
N ARG A 34 30.02 14.31 -11.17
CA ARG A 34 29.08 14.88 -10.20
C ARG A 34 29.60 14.77 -8.77
N SER A 35 29.71 15.90 -8.08
CA SER A 35 29.90 15.95 -6.63
C SER A 35 28.63 15.52 -5.89
N GLN A 36 28.79 14.70 -4.84
CA GLN A 36 27.69 14.33 -3.94
C GLN A 36 27.25 15.50 -3.03
N PHE A 37 28.12 16.49 -2.83
CA PHE A 37 27.94 17.55 -1.84
C PHE A 37 27.56 18.91 -2.45
N VAL A 38 27.80 19.08 -3.76
CA VAL A 38 27.59 20.33 -4.49
C VAL A 38 26.71 20.10 -5.72
N ILE A 39 25.80 21.04 -6.00
CA ILE A 39 25.08 21.06 -7.27
C ILE A 39 25.93 21.81 -8.28
N GLU A 40 26.35 21.11 -9.32
CA GLU A 40 26.97 21.74 -10.48
C GLU A 40 25.91 22.44 -11.34
N PRO A 41 26.25 23.57 -11.97
CA PRO A 41 25.38 24.18 -12.97
C PRO A 41 25.06 23.16 -14.08
N GLN A 42 23.78 23.01 -14.38
CA GLN A 42 23.30 22.07 -15.39
C GLN A 42 23.75 22.49 -16.79
N SER A 43 24.80 21.86 -17.30
CA SER A 43 25.27 22.01 -18.68
C SER A 43 24.21 21.54 -19.68
N TRP A 44 24.22 22.09 -20.89
CA TRP A 44 23.24 21.74 -21.94
C TRP A 44 23.22 20.24 -22.28
N TRP A 45 24.38 19.58 -22.32
CA TRP A 45 24.47 18.14 -22.57
C TRP A 45 23.86 17.30 -21.44
N ARG A 46 23.97 17.75 -20.17
CA ARG A 46 23.34 17.10 -19.02
C ARG A 46 21.82 17.22 -19.11
N ARG A 47 21.30 18.39 -19.50
CA ARG A 47 19.85 18.57 -19.75
C ARG A 47 19.34 17.66 -20.85
N PHE A 48 20.13 17.47 -21.92
CA PHE A 48 19.78 16.52 -22.98
C PHE A 48 19.75 15.08 -22.46
N ILE A 49 20.74 14.66 -21.67
CA ILE A 49 20.72 13.33 -21.03
C ILE A 49 19.52 13.19 -20.09
N ASP A 50 19.21 14.20 -19.28
CA ASP A 50 18.04 14.21 -18.39
C ASP A 50 16.73 14.00 -19.18
N LEU A 51 16.60 14.63 -20.35
CA LEU A 51 15.46 14.43 -21.25
C LEU A 51 15.42 13.00 -21.81
N CYS A 52 16.55 12.49 -22.32
CA CYS A 52 16.65 11.11 -22.82
C CYS A 52 16.27 10.09 -21.75
N LEU A 53 16.76 10.26 -20.52
CA LEU A 53 16.43 9.41 -19.39
C LEU A 53 14.94 9.48 -19.04
N ARG A 54 14.33 10.68 -19.01
CA ARG A 54 12.88 10.81 -18.77
C ARG A 54 12.06 10.07 -19.83
N VAL A 55 12.45 10.18 -21.10
CA VAL A 55 11.77 9.49 -22.21
C VAL A 55 11.94 7.98 -22.09
N ILE A 56 13.17 7.49 -21.85
CA ILE A 56 13.43 6.05 -21.69
C ILE A 56 12.68 5.48 -20.48
N MET A 57 12.70 6.17 -19.32
CA MET A 57 11.96 5.73 -18.13
C MET A 57 10.45 5.73 -18.39
N ARG A 58 9.92 6.74 -19.07
CA ARG A 58 8.49 6.76 -19.43
C ARG A 58 8.12 5.61 -20.37
N ALA A 59 8.96 5.32 -21.37
CA ALA A 59 8.79 4.19 -22.27
C ALA A 59 8.86 2.85 -21.51
N MET A 60 9.78 2.73 -20.56
CA MET A 60 9.90 1.55 -19.70
C MET A 60 8.61 1.32 -18.92
N TRP A 61 8.06 2.35 -18.25
CA TRP A 61 6.78 2.21 -17.54
C TRP A 61 5.60 1.91 -18.47
N PHE A 62 5.61 2.47 -19.68
CA PHE A 62 4.61 2.15 -20.70
C PHE A 62 4.67 0.66 -21.08
N CYS A 63 5.86 0.12 -21.38
CA CYS A 63 6.06 -1.31 -21.64
C CYS A 63 5.68 -2.19 -20.44
N GLY A 64 5.83 -1.67 -19.21
CA GLY A 64 5.37 -2.32 -17.98
C GLY A 64 3.86 -2.34 -17.76
N GLY A 65 3.06 -1.78 -18.68
CA GLY A 65 1.60 -1.75 -18.62
C GLY A 65 1.02 -0.48 -17.97
N PHE A 66 1.86 0.44 -17.48
CA PHE A 66 1.45 1.74 -16.94
C PHE A 66 1.27 2.77 -18.06
N HIS A 67 0.28 2.50 -18.90
CA HIS A 67 -0.02 3.33 -20.07
C HIS A 67 -0.60 4.70 -19.67
N TRP A 68 -1.49 4.70 -18.69
CA TRP A 68 -2.24 5.89 -18.24
C TRP A 68 -1.95 6.18 -16.77
N ILE A 69 -1.25 7.28 -16.52
CA ILE A 69 -0.95 7.78 -15.17
C ILE A 69 -1.75 9.07 -15.00
N LYS A 70 -2.78 9.03 -14.16
CA LYS A 70 -3.61 10.20 -13.87
C LYS A 70 -2.96 11.03 -12.79
N VAL A 71 -2.65 12.28 -13.09
CA VAL A 71 -2.11 13.23 -12.10
C VAL A 71 -3.22 14.17 -11.68
N LYS A 72 -3.48 14.26 -10.37
CA LYS A 72 -4.45 15.16 -9.74
C LYS A 72 -3.71 16.17 -8.87
N GLY A 73 -4.16 17.43 -8.90
CA GLY A 73 -3.48 18.52 -8.22
C GLY A 73 -2.17 18.93 -8.92
N GLU A 74 -1.46 19.88 -8.30
CA GLU A 74 -0.24 20.44 -8.85
C GLU A 74 0.91 20.28 -7.87
N ARG A 75 2.09 19.91 -8.40
CA ARG A 75 3.29 19.75 -7.58
C ARG A 75 3.87 21.14 -7.28
N ALA A 76 4.03 21.43 -6.00
CA ALA A 76 4.67 22.65 -5.52
C ALA A 76 6.16 22.70 -5.94
N ALA A 77 6.68 23.91 -6.13
CA ALA A 77 8.07 24.11 -6.50
C ALA A 77 9.02 23.71 -5.35
N ALA A 78 10.25 23.29 -5.69
CA ALA A 78 11.26 22.91 -4.71
C ALA A 78 11.66 24.03 -3.74
N SER A 79 11.46 25.30 -4.15
CA SER A 79 11.72 26.49 -3.35
C SER A 79 10.69 26.72 -2.25
N GLU A 80 9.44 26.31 -2.49
CA GLU A 80 8.32 26.45 -1.55
C GLU A 80 8.22 25.20 -0.66
N VAL A 81 8.30 24.03 -1.30
CA VAL A 81 8.21 22.73 -0.63
C VAL A 81 9.44 21.91 -0.98
N PRO A 82 10.42 21.78 -0.08
CA PRO A 82 11.60 20.96 -0.33
C PRO A 82 11.35 19.45 -0.20
N ILE A 83 10.27 19.03 0.48
CA ILE A 83 10.03 17.63 0.85
C ILE A 83 8.65 17.18 0.37
N LEU A 84 8.61 16.09 -0.39
CA LEU A 84 7.38 15.42 -0.80
C LEU A 84 7.18 14.17 0.05
N THR A 85 6.04 14.03 0.71
CA THR A 85 5.71 12.83 1.49
C THR A 85 4.77 11.94 0.69
N VAL A 86 5.22 10.77 0.25
CA VAL A 86 4.46 9.89 -0.65
C VAL A 86 3.92 8.69 0.11
N ALA A 87 2.62 8.40 -0.04
CA ALA A 87 2.00 7.22 0.57
C ALA A 87 0.87 6.63 -0.31
N PRO A 88 0.56 5.33 -0.21
CA PRO A 88 1.32 4.32 0.53
C PRO A 88 2.62 3.97 -0.20
N HIS A 89 3.65 3.60 0.55
CA HIS A 89 4.82 2.89 0.03
C HIS A 89 4.57 1.39 0.15
N SER A 90 3.97 0.84 -0.88
CA SER A 90 3.55 -0.55 -0.93
C SER A 90 3.95 -1.24 -2.22
N SER A 91 4.67 -0.60 -3.13
CA SER A 91 5.08 -1.19 -4.39
C SER A 91 6.45 -0.72 -4.88
N TYR A 92 7.14 -1.55 -5.65
CA TYR A 92 8.29 -1.09 -6.45
C TYR A 92 7.90 -0.02 -7.47
N PHE A 93 6.63 -0.04 -7.92
CA PHE A 93 6.09 0.93 -8.86
C PHE A 93 5.87 2.31 -8.25
N ASP A 94 6.01 2.46 -6.93
CA ASP A 94 6.00 3.78 -6.27
C ASP A 94 7.19 4.65 -6.71
N ALA A 95 8.18 4.08 -7.41
CA ALA A 95 9.26 4.82 -8.06
C ALA A 95 8.79 5.60 -9.32
N ILE A 96 7.63 5.31 -9.90
CA ILE A 96 7.09 6.02 -11.07
C ILE A 96 7.07 7.55 -10.86
N PRO A 97 6.43 8.11 -9.80
CA PRO A 97 6.44 9.55 -9.55
C PRO A 97 7.85 10.12 -9.43
N VAL A 98 8.79 9.37 -8.85
CA VAL A 98 10.20 9.78 -8.73
C VAL A 98 10.86 9.91 -10.09
N THR A 99 10.69 8.93 -10.97
CA THR A 99 11.29 8.97 -12.32
C THR A 99 10.66 10.03 -13.23
N MET A 100 9.38 10.38 -13.01
CA MET A 100 8.71 11.47 -13.73
C MET A 100 9.23 12.84 -13.28
N THR A 101 9.48 12.99 -11.99
CA THR A 101 9.86 14.27 -11.37
C THR A 101 11.38 14.47 -11.28
N MET A 102 12.16 13.39 -11.35
CA MET A 102 13.58 13.31 -11.02
C MET A 102 13.89 13.82 -9.59
N CYS A 103 12.97 13.60 -8.66
CA CYS A 103 13.17 13.94 -7.25
C CYS A 103 14.23 13.02 -6.62
N SER A 104 14.91 13.54 -5.59
CA SER A 104 15.80 12.74 -4.75
C SER A 104 14.97 11.82 -3.86
N ILE A 105 15.50 10.65 -3.48
CA ILE A 105 14.83 9.72 -2.56
C ILE A 105 15.71 9.43 -1.36
N VAL A 106 15.09 9.05 -0.25
CA VAL A 106 15.80 8.43 0.88
C VAL A 106 15.82 6.92 0.70
N THR A 107 17.00 6.30 0.61
CA THR A 107 17.14 4.88 0.26
C THR A 107 18.22 4.18 1.09
N ASN A 108 18.14 2.86 1.25
CA ASN A 108 19.23 2.09 1.88
C ASN A 108 20.49 2.15 1.01
N LEU A 109 21.67 2.20 1.63
CA LEU A 109 22.96 2.18 0.95
C LEU A 109 23.15 0.91 0.09
N GLU A 110 22.59 -0.22 0.52
CA GLU A 110 22.58 -1.48 -0.24
C GLU A 110 21.97 -1.34 -1.64
N ASN A 111 21.01 -0.43 -1.85
CA ASN A 111 20.43 -0.23 -3.18
C ASN A 111 21.43 0.32 -4.20
N ARG A 112 22.59 0.84 -3.75
CA ARG A 112 23.67 1.31 -4.62
C ARG A 112 24.42 0.15 -5.28
N SER A 113 24.48 -1.03 -4.67
CA SER A 113 25.23 -2.18 -5.20
C SER A 113 24.44 -3.02 -6.20
N ILE A 114 23.14 -2.73 -6.41
CA ILE A 114 22.32 -3.42 -7.40
C ILE A 114 22.87 -3.13 -8.82
N PRO A 115 23.25 -4.16 -9.60
CA PRO A 115 23.73 -3.97 -10.97
C PRO A 115 22.71 -3.19 -11.81
N VAL A 116 23.20 -2.22 -12.60
CA VAL A 116 22.40 -1.30 -13.45
C VAL A 116 21.51 -0.33 -12.66
N TRP A 117 20.67 -0.84 -11.76
CA TRP A 117 19.72 -0.06 -10.96
C TRP A 117 20.41 0.91 -9.99
N GLY A 118 21.53 0.49 -9.38
CA GLY A 118 22.31 1.33 -8.48
C GLY A 118 22.84 2.61 -9.15
N THR A 119 23.19 2.55 -10.43
CA THR A 119 23.64 3.72 -11.21
C THR A 119 22.49 4.70 -11.48
N LEU A 120 21.31 4.20 -11.85
CA LEU A 120 20.11 5.01 -12.05
C LEU A 120 19.63 5.65 -10.75
N ILE A 121 19.65 4.89 -9.65
CA ILE A 121 19.35 5.40 -8.31
C ILE A 121 20.37 6.47 -7.92
N SER A 122 21.67 6.27 -8.17
CA SER A 122 22.70 7.25 -7.85
C SER A 122 22.55 8.55 -8.65
N TYR A 123 22.05 8.46 -9.88
CA TYR A 123 21.86 9.61 -10.76
C TYR A 123 20.83 10.62 -10.21
N ILE A 124 19.77 10.18 -9.53
CA ILE A 124 18.80 11.06 -8.87
C ILE A 124 19.29 11.63 -7.52
N ARG A 125 20.58 11.44 -7.19
CA ARG A 125 21.25 11.95 -5.98
C ARG A 125 20.48 11.60 -4.71
N PRO A 126 20.32 10.32 -4.36
CA PRO A 126 19.54 9.93 -3.21
C PRO A 126 20.28 10.30 -1.91
N VAL A 127 19.54 10.40 -0.82
CA VAL A 127 20.12 10.43 0.53
C VAL A 127 20.19 8.98 1.01
N PHE A 128 21.41 8.47 1.17
CA PHE A 128 21.62 7.09 1.60
C PHE A 128 21.55 6.98 3.12
N VAL A 129 20.87 5.93 3.59
CA VAL A 129 20.77 5.58 5.01
C VAL A 129 21.35 4.19 5.20
N PHE A 130 22.23 4.00 6.18
CA PHE A 130 22.66 2.69 6.61
C PHE A 130 21.92 2.33 7.89
N ARG A 131 21.10 1.27 7.84
CA ARG A 131 20.18 0.94 8.95
C ARG A 131 20.89 0.36 10.18
N ALA A 132 22.02 -0.31 9.97
CA ALA A 132 22.80 -0.97 11.01
C ALA A 132 23.65 0.00 11.85
N ASP A 133 23.89 1.22 11.35
CA ASP A 133 24.70 2.24 12.02
C ASP A 133 23.82 3.39 12.53
N GLN A 134 23.94 3.73 13.82
CA GLN A 134 23.22 4.86 14.41
C GLN A 134 23.75 6.21 13.92
N ASP A 135 25.05 6.33 13.64
CA ASP A 135 25.65 7.59 13.18
C ASP A 135 25.24 7.91 11.74
N SER A 136 25.03 6.90 10.90
CA SER A 136 24.47 7.05 9.56
C SER A 136 23.08 7.72 9.57
N ARG A 137 22.24 7.44 10.58
CA ARG A 137 20.91 8.06 10.70
C ARG A 137 21.01 9.55 11.01
N ARG A 138 21.96 9.96 11.86
CA ARG A 138 22.22 11.38 12.15
C ARG A 138 22.71 12.12 10.91
N LYS A 139 23.69 11.56 10.20
CA LYS A 139 24.20 12.11 8.92
C LYS A 139 23.10 12.25 7.86
N THR A 140 22.19 11.28 7.79
CA THR A 140 21.02 11.34 6.90
C THR A 140 20.15 12.55 7.22
N VAL A 141 19.82 12.74 8.49
CA VAL A 141 18.98 13.87 8.94
C VAL A 141 19.65 15.20 8.67
N GLU A 142 20.95 15.31 8.92
CA GLU A 142 21.74 16.51 8.61
C GLU A 142 21.74 16.82 7.11
N GLU A 143 21.89 15.80 6.26
CA GLU A 143 21.86 15.97 4.81
C GLU A 143 20.47 16.37 4.30
N ILE A 144 19.40 15.78 4.85
CA ILE A 144 18.02 16.19 4.56
C ILE A 144 17.82 17.66 4.94
N LYS A 145 18.26 18.06 6.14
CA LYS A 145 18.15 19.44 6.63
C LYS A 145 18.92 20.41 5.71
N ARG A 146 20.16 20.07 5.35
CA ARG A 146 21.01 20.86 4.45
C ARG A 146 20.37 21.07 3.08
N ARG A 147 19.80 20.00 2.49
CA ARG A 147 19.13 20.08 1.16
C ARG A 147 17.83 20.85 1.24
N ALA A 148 17.02 20.61 2.27
CA ALA A 148 15.73 21.25 2.42
C ALA A 148 15.84 22.76 2.66
N GLN A 149 16.88 23.20 3.37
CA GLN A 149 17.16 24.61 3.64
C GLN A 149 17.85 25.34 2.47
N SER A 150 18.08 24.68 1.34
CA SER A 150 18.80 25.26 0.21
C SER A 150 17.99 26.23 -0.67
N GLY A 151 16.73 26.48 -0.33
CA GLY A 151 15.83 27.39 -1.06
C GLY A 151 15.53 26.93 -2.49
N GLY A 152 15.44 25.62 -2.72
CA GLY A 152 15.13 25.04 -4.04
C GLY A 152 16.33 24.85 -4.97
N LYS A 153 17.57 25.08 -4.49
CA LYS A 153 18.78 24.72 -5.27
C LYS A 153 18.88 23.21 -5.46
N TRP A 154 18.54 22.43 -4.43
CA TRP A 154 18.52 20.97 -4.50
C TRP A 154 17.18 20.45 -5.03
N PRO A 155 17.17 19.30 -5.74
CA PRO A 155 15.94 18.59 -6.07
C PRO A 155 15.14 18.27 -4.81
N GLN A 156 13.81 18.30 -4.92
CA GLN A 156 12.91 17.90 -3.82
C GLN A 156 13.25 16.49 -3.34
N VAL A 157 13.24 16.32 -2.02
CA VAL A 157 13.46 15.02 -1.39
C VAL A 157 12.11 14.33 -1.21
N THR A 158 11.93 13.21 -1.89
CA THR A 158 10.77 12.34 -1.76
C THR A 158 11.00 11.36 -0.62
N TYR A 159 10.09 11.39 0.35
CA TYR A 159 10.06 10.50 1.48
C TYR A 159 8.87 9.55 1.37
N PHE A 160 9.15 8.27 1.25
CA PHE A 160 8.14 7.23 1.12
C PHE A 160 7.65 6.76 2.49
N TYR A 161 6.33 6.76 2.67
CA TYR A 161 5.66 6.32 3.89
C TYR A 161 4.86 5.05 3.65
N CYS A 162 5.18 3.97 4.37
CA CYS A 162 4.39 2.76 4.37
C CYS A 162 3.21 2.89 5.35
N SER A 163 1.98 2.92 4.84
CA SER A 163 0.75 3.01 5.65
C SER A 163 0.49 1.79 6.55
N PHE A 164 1.27 0.72 6.41
CA PHE A 164 1.12 -0.55 7.12
C PHE A 164 2.02 -0.69 8.36
N THR A 165 3.01 0.20 8.55
CA THR A 165 3.90 0.11 9.71
C THR A 165 3.46 1.07 10.81
N THR A 166 3.34 0.52 12.02
CA THR A 166 2.97 1.21 13.26
C THR A 166 4.12 2.01 13.88
N SER A 167 5.30 1.95 13.27
CA SER A 167 6.53 2.55 13.79
C SER A 167 6.59 4.05 13.45
N LEU A 168 5.95 4.86 14.30
CA LEU A 168 6.09 6.33 14.33
C LEU A 168 7.57 6.79 14.27
N HIS A 169 8.49 6.02 14.85
CA HIS A 169 9.93 6.32 14.90
C HIS A 169 10.62 6.36 13.54
N SER A 170 10.09 5.68 12.51
CA SER A 170 10.70 5.69 11.16
C SER A 170 10.19 6.82 10.27
N PHE A 171 9.16 7.56 10.70
CA PHE A 171 8.52 8.59 9.89
C PHE A 171 8.95 10.01 10.24
N SER A 172 9.39 10.27 11.48
CA SER A 172 9.74 11.62 11.96
C SER A 172 10.96 12.24 11.29
N GLY A 173 11.87 11.44 10.71
CA GLY A 173 13.13 11.92 10.13
C GLY A 173 12.95 12.99 9.04
N ALA A 174 11.91 12.86 8.21
CA ALA A 174 11.59 13.82 7.16
C ALA A 174 11.07 15.17 7.68
N PHE A 175 10.57 15.19 8.92
CA PHE A 175 9.89 16.35 9.52
C PHE A 175 10.82 17.15 10.45
N ILE A 176 12.01 16.64 10.75
CA ILE A 176 13.03 17.32 11.57
C ILE A 176 13.40 18.72 11.05
N PRO A 177 13.45 19.00 9.73
CA PRO A 177 13.73 20.35 9.26
C PRO A 177 12.68 21.40 9.63
N GLY A 178 11.45 21.00 10.02
CA GLY A 178 10.38 21.94 10.36
C GLY A 178 9.89 22.80 9.19
N LEU A 179 10.08 22.33 7.95
CA LEU A 179 9.72 23.03 6.72
C LEU A 179 8.39 22.51 6.16
N PRO A 180 7.70 23.29 5.30
CA PRO A 180 6.49 22.84 4.62
C PRO A 180 6.74 21.55 3.83
N VAL A 181 5.75 20.66 3.85
CA VAL A 181 5.76 19.41 3.10
C VAL A 181 4.54 19.35 2.18
N GLN A 182 4.67 18.69 1.04
CA GLN A 182 3.53 18.39 0.18
C GLN A 182 3.23 16.89 0.23
N PRO A 183 2.08 16.49 0.81
CA PRO A 183 1.66 15.11 0.79
C PRO A 183 1.21 14.68 -0.61
N VAL A 184 1.59 13.47 -1.00
CA VAL A 184 1.25 12.85 -2.28
C VAL A 184 0.66 11.48 -2.03
N VAL A 185 -0.53 11.24 -2.57
CA VAL A 185 -1.24 9.97 -2.42
C VAL A 185 -1.17 9.20 -3.73
N LEU A 186 -0.68 7.96 -3.66
CA LEU A 186 -0.67 7.02 -4.77
C LEU A 186 -1.90 6.12 -4.70
N ARG A 187 -2.53 5.88 -5.85
CA ARG A 187 -3.62 4.90 -5.98
C ARG A 187 -3.38 3.99 -7.18
N TYR A 188 -3.76 2.74 -7.00
CA TYR A 188 -3.74 1.71 -8.04
C TYR A 188 -5.14 1.13 -8.16
N PRO A 189 -6.05 1.71 -8.96
CA PRO A 189 -7.42 1.24 -9.10
C PRO A 189 -7.50 0.00 -10.00
N ASN A 190 -6.68 -1.00 -9.69
CA ASN A 190 -6.65 -2.28 -10.38
C ASN A 190 -7.81 -3.16 -9.87
N LYS A 191 -8.45 -3.91 -10.76
CA LYS A 191 -9.46 -4.91 -10.36
C LYS A 191 -8.85 -6.05 -9.55
N LEU A 192 -7.62 -6.42 -9.87
CA LEU A 192 -6.80 -7.39 -9.16
C LEU A 192 -5.60 -6.67 -8.56
N ASP A 193 -5.34 -6.88 -7.28
CA ASP A 193 -4.17 -6.29 -6.64
C ASP A 193 -2.90 -7.06 -7.03
N THR A 194 -2.28 -6.62 -8.13
CA THR A 194 -1.02 -7.20 -8.63
C THR A 194 0.20 -6.37 -8.26
N VAL A 195 0.02 -5.22 -7.59
CA VAL A 195 1.07 -4.21 -7.38
C VAL A 195 1.52 -4.11 -5.92
N THR A 196 0.66 -4.46 -4.98
CA THR A 196 0.94 -4.32 -3.54
C THR A 196 1.86 -5.43 -3.04
N TRP A 197 3.08 -5.04 -2.66
CA TRP A 197 4.07 -5.88 -2.00
C TRP A 197 3.98 -5.71 -0.49
N THR A 198 3.67 -6.81 0.19
CA THR A 198 3.64 -6.89 1.65
C THR A 198 4.49 -8.05 2.13
N TRP A 199 4.91 -7.99 3.39
CA TRP A 199 5.69 -9.05 4.04
C TRP A 199 4.98 -10.40 4.11
N GLN A 200 3.64 -10.41 3.97
CA GLN A 200 2.81 -11.62 3.95
C GLN A 200 2.17 -11.86 2.58
N GLY A 201 2.57 -11.11 1.55
CA GLY A 201 2.05 -11.20 0.18
C GLY A 201 2.94 -12.01 -0.75
N PRO A 202 2.57 -12.11 -2.04
CA PRO A 202 3.41 -12.72 -3.06
C PRO A 202 4.80 -12.07 -3.10
N GLY A 203 5.84 -12.88 -3.36
CA GLY A 203 7.21 -12.37 -3.48
C GLY A 203 7.34 -11.31 -4.60
N ALA A 204 8.39 -10.49 -4.52
CA ALA A 204 8.65 -9.38 -5.45
C ALA A 204 8.54 -9.80 -6.93
N PHE A 205 9.13 -10.95 -7.29
CA PHE A 205 9.08 -11.49 -8.64
C PHE A 205 7.66 -11.91 -9.07
N LYS A 206 6.87 -12.48 -8.16
CA LYS A 206 5.49 -12.88 -8.45
C LYS A 206 4.61 -11.65 -8.69
N ILE A 207 4.78 -10.59 -7.91
CA ILE A 207 4.09 -9.30 -8.10
C ILE A 207 4.48 -8.66 -9.43
N LEU A 208 5.77 -8.65 -9.76
CA LEU A 208 6.27 -8.15 -11.03
C LEU A 208 5.65 -8.94 -12.20
N TRP A 209 5.67 -10.27 -12.13
CA TRP A 209 5.08 -11.15 -13.14
C TRP A 209 3.58 -10.90 -13.31
N LEU A 210 2.82 -10.85 -12.21
CA LEU A 210 1.38 -10.61 -12.23
C LEU A 210 1.06 -9.23 -12.82
N THR A 211 1.79 -8.18 -12.44
CA THR A 211 1.63 -6.82 -12.97
C THR A 211 1.93 -6.76 -14.46
N LEU A 212 2.99 -7.43 -14.91
CA LEU A 212 3.36 -7.45 -16.33
C LEU A 212 2.40 -8.28 -17.18
N CYS A 213 1.70 -9.25 -16.59
CA CYS A 213 0.62 -9.99 -17.25
C CYS A 213 -0.68 -9.19 -17.39
N GLN A 214 -0.86 -8.09 -16.64
CA GLN A 214 -2.06 -7.26 -16.76
C GLN A 214 -2.05 -6.50 -18.09
N PRO A 215 -3.14 -6.45 -18.86
CA PRO A 215 -3.17 -5.69 -20.11
C PRO A 215 -2.87 -4.20 -19.86
N HIS A 216 -3.41 -3.64 -18.78
CA HIS A 216 -3.17 -2.27 -18.37
C HIS A 216 -3.21 -2.15 -16.83
N ASN A 217 -2.25 -1.39 -16.28
CA ASN A 217 -2.15 -1.03 -14.87
C ASN A 217 -2.46 0.47 -14.72
N PRO A 218 -3.69 0.86 -14.34
CA PRO A 218 -3.98 2.25 -14.00
C PRO A 218 -3.24 2.68 -12.73
N MET A 219 -2.75 3.93 -12.74
CA MET A 219 -2.14 4.57 -11.57
C MET A 219 -2.65 6.00 -11.45
N GLU A 220 -2.96 6.43 -10.24
CA GLU A 220 -3.26 7.82 -9.92
C GLU A 220 -2.22 8.38 -8.94
N ILE A 221 -1.76 9.60 -9.21
CA ILE A 221 -0.89 10.39 -8.35
C ILE A 221 -1.67 11.64 -7.96
N GLU A 222 -2.02 11.79 -6.69
CA GLU A 222 -2.73 12.96 -6.19
C GLU A 222 -1.82 13.81 -5.30
N TYR A 223 -1.50 15.01 -5.76
CA TYR A 223 -0.81 16.03 -4.98
C TYR A 223 -1.82 16.75 -4.08
N LEU A 224 -1.67 16.58 -2.77
CA LEU A 224 -2.50 17.25 -1.78
C LEU A 224 -2.02 18.69 -1.55
N PRO A 225 -2.86 19.55 -0.92
CA PRO A 225 -2.45 20.89 -0.53
C PRO A 225 -1.20 20.88 0.35
N ILE A 226 -0.41 21.94 0.25
CA ILE A 226 0.81 22.12 1.03
C ILE A 226 0.47 22.13 2.52
N TYR A 227 1.19 21.33 3.31
CA TYR A 227 1.08 21.31 4.75
C TYR A 227 2.20 22.13 5.37
N THR A 228 1.83 23.27 5.96
CA THR A 228 2.76 24.12 6.70
C THR A 228 2.70 23.79 8.19
N PRO A 229 3.83 23.42 8.83
CA PRO A 229 3.83 23.07 10.24
C PRO A 229 3.60 24.30 11.14
N SER A 230 2.82 24.10 12.20
CA SER A 230 2.69 25.01 13.33
C SER A 230 3.99 25.11 14.13
N ASN A 231 4.10 26.09 15.04
CA ASN A 231 5.29 26.24 15.89
C ASN A 231 5.52 25.01 16.77
N GLU A 232 4.46 24.43 17.33
CA GLU A 232 4.53 23.18 18.11
C GLU A 232 5.03 22.00 17.28
N GLU A 233 4.59 21.89 16.02
CA GLU A 233 5.04 20.84 15.10
C GLU A 233 6.48 21.00 14.65
N LYS A 234 6.98 22.24 14.55
CA LYS A 234 8.40 22.51 14.27
C LYS A 234 9.30 22.04 15.42
N GLU A 235 8.84 22.20 16.66
CA GLU A 235 9.54 21.75 17.87
C GLU A 235 9.38 20.24 18.10
N ASN A 236 8.28 19.66 17.65
CA ASN A 236 7.98 18.23 17.78
C ASN A 236 7.77 17.54 16.41
N PRO A 237 8.86 17.03 15.79
CA PRO A 237 8.79 16.34 14.50
C PRO A 237 7.91 15.09 14.51
N ALA A 238 7.74 14.43 15.66
CA ALA A 238 6.87 13.27 15.78
C ALA A 238 5.39 13.66 15.71
N LEU A 239 5.02 14.80 16.32
CA LEU A 239 3.68 15.37 16.21
C LEU A 239 3.38 15.79 14.76
N PHE A 240 4.31 16.49 14.12
CA PHE A 240 4.19 16.90 12.72
C PHE A 240 3.96 15.68 11.81
N ALA A 241 4.83 14.66 11.94
CA ALA A 241 4.71 13.41 11.21
C ALA A 241 3.34 12.75 11.44
N ASN A 242 2.87 12.72 12.69
CA ASN A 242 1.58 12.12 13.02
C ASN A 242 0.40 12.85 12.37
N ASN A 243 0.42 14.19 12.33
CA ASN A 243 -0.66 14.98 11.76
C ASN A 243 -0.71 14.88 10.23
N VAL A 244 0.44 14.94 9.56
CA VAL A 244 0.54 14.72 8.11
C VAL A 244 0.07 13.31 7.74
N ARG A 245 0.46 12.30 8.54
CA ARG A 245 -0.02 10.93 8.35
C ARG A 245 -1.54 10.81 8.50
N LYS A 246 -2.14 11.47 9.51
CA LYS A 246 -3.60 11.51 9.69
C LYS A 246 -4.31 12.18 8.52
N LEU A 247 -3.72 13.27 7.99
CA LEU A 247 -4.24 13.93 6.80
C LEU A 247 -4.23 12.97 5.60
N MET A 248 -3.08 12.38 5.29
CA MET A 248 -2.94 11.43 4.17
C MET A 248 -3.86 10.21 4.32
N ALA A 249 -4.03 9.69 5.53
CA ALA A 249 -4.90 8.55 5.81
C ALA A 249 -6.35 8.81 5.38
N ARG A 250 -6.87 10.03 5.53
CA ARG A 250 -8.22 10.39 5.06
C ARG A 250 -8.35 10.22 3.54
N TYR A 251 -7.33 10.60 2.78
CA TYR A 251 -7.34 10.51 1.31
C TYR A 251 -7.03 9.10 0.78
N VAL A 252 -6.34 8.27 1.57
CA VAL A 252 -6.07 6.85 1.25
C VAL A 252 -7.29 5.98 1.57
N CYS A 253 -7.93 6.18 2.73
CA CYS A 253 -9.06 5.36 3.21
C CYS A 253 -10.37 5.60 2.47
N VAL A 254 -10.64 6.82 2.01
CA VAL A 254 -11.88 7.14 1.27
C VAL A 254 -11.94 6.46 -0.11
N CYS A 255 -10.83 5.88 -0.60
CA CYS A 255 -10.75 5.32 -1.95
C CYS A 255 -10.11 3.93 -2.06
N ALA A 256 -9.82 3.25 -0.95
CA ALA A 256 -9.25 1.89 -0.93
C ALA A 256 -10.30 0.86 -0.46
N SER A 257 -10.09 -0.43 -0.76
CA SER A 257 -10.97 -1.50 -0.28
C SER A 257 -11.06 -1.49 1.26
N VAL A 258 -12.22 -1.87 1.82
CA VAL A 258 -12.51 -1.89 3.27
C VAL A 258 -11.40 -2.62 4.04
N ARG A 259 -10.88 -3.71 3.47
CA ARG A 259 -9.74 -4.47 4.01
C ARG A 259 -8.46 -3.66 4.16
N MET A 260 -8.08 -2.87 3.15
CA MET A 260 -6.86 -2.03 3.22
C MET A 260 -7.00 -0.92 4.24
N CYS A 261 -8.16 -0.25 4.29
CA CYS A 261 -8.37 0.82 5.27
C CYS A 261 -8.47 0.24 6.70
N LEU A 262 -9.20 -0.87 6.90
CA LEU A 262 -9.28 -1.53 8.19
C LEU A 262 -7.90 -2.02 8.67
N GLN A 263 -7.07 -2.59 7.78
CA GLN A 263 -5.70 -2.97 8.11
C GLN A 263 -4.90 -1.77 8.60
N SER A 264 -4.96 -0.63 7.90
CA SER A 264 -4.25 0.58 8.29
C SER A 264 -4.70 1.09 9.66
N VAL A 265 -6.02 1.09 9.92
CA VAL A 265 -6.58 1.58 11.18
C VAL A 265 -6.31 0.62 12.36
N ILE A 266 -6.43 -0.69 12.15
CA ILE A 266 -6.13 -1.71 13.17
C ILE A 266 -4.65 -1.70 13.54
N CYS A 267 -3.77 -1.63 12.54
CA CYS A 267 -2.34 -1.45 12.78
C CYS A 267 -2.10 -0.14 13.55
N HIS A 268 -2.71 0.97 13.13
CA HIS A 268 -2.49 2.28 13.76
C HIS A 268 -2.78 2.30 15.26
N ASN A 269 -3.86 1.66 15.72
CA ASN A 269 -4.29 1.72 17.11
C ASN A 269 -3.83 0.54 17.97
N ARG A 270 -2.92 -0.31 17.47
CA ARG A 270 -2.52 -1.56 18.14
C ARG A 270 -3.70 -2.46 18.51
N LEU A 271 -4.81 -2.39 17.77
CA LEU A 271 -6.00 -3.22 18.00
C LEU A 271 -5.72 -4.71 17.80
N LYS A 272 -4.58 -5.07 17.19
CA LYS A 272 -4.08 -6.47 17.12
C LYS A 272 -3.63 -7.03 18.46
N ALA A 273 -3.27 -6.20 19.44
CA ALA A 273 -2.76 -6.69 20.72
C ALA A 273 -3.91 -7.37 21.50
N GLY A 274 -3.87 -8.70 21.60
CA GLY A 274 -4.85 -9.50 22.32
C GLY A 274 -5.94 -10.15 21.46
N ILE A 275 -5.93 -9.96 20.14
CA ILE A 275 -6.81 -10.75 19.25
C ILE A 275 -6.25 -12.16 19.16
N THR A 276 -7.03 -13.11 19.66
CA THR A 276 -6.77 -14.55 19.53
C THR A 276 -7.90 -15.20 18.74
N ASP A 277 -7.67 -16.41 18.26
CA ASP A 277 -8.71 -17.21 17.58
C ASP A 277 -9.97 -17.35 18.43
N LYS A 278 -9.83 -17.44 19.76
CA LYS A 278 -10.95 -17.47 20.72
C LYS A 278 -11.74 -16.17 20.77
N VAL A 279 -11.04 -15.02 20.81
CA VAL A 279 -11.69 -13.70 20.83
C VAL A 279 -12.50 -13.48 19.54
N LEU A 280 -11.96 -13.94 18.42
CA LEU A 280 -12.63 -13.85 17.13
C LEU A 280 -13.89 -14.73 17.07
N GLU A 281 -13.83 -15.95 17.61
CA GLU A 281 -14.99 -16.83 17.74
C GLU A 281 -16.06 -16.27 18.69
N ASP A 282 -15.65 -15.69 19.82
CA ASP A 282 -16.57 -15.04 20.75
C ASP A 282 -17.27 -13.82 20.10
N GLN A 283 -16.52 -13.01 19.35
CA GLN A 283 -17.08 -11.89 18.58
C GLN A 283 -18.02 -12.36 17.48
N ALA A 284 -17.69 -13.45 16.77
CA ALA A 284 -18.57 -14.04 15.77
C ALA A 284 -19.87 -14.57 16.39
N ARG A 285 -19.80 -15.19 17.57
CA ARG A 285 -20.98 -15.66 18.30
C ARG A 285 -21.89 -14.50 18.72
N ILE A 286 -21.30 -13.40 19.21
CA ILE A 286 -22.08 -12.20 19.56
C ILE A 286 -22.68 -11.57 18.30
N ALA A 287 -21.92 -11.46 17.22
CA ALA A 287 -22.37 -10.91 15.95
C ALA A 287 -23.54 -11.71 15.34
N ARG A 288 -23.52 -13.05 15.45
CA ARG A 288 -24.65 -13.90 15.04
C ARG A 288 -25.92 -13.62 15.84
N LYS A 289 -25.81 -13.39 17.16
CA LYS A 289 -26.97 -13.07 18.02
C LYS A 289 -27.58 -11.70 17.69
N LEU A 290 -26.80 -10.80 17.11
CA LEU A 290 -27.23 -9.48 16.66
C LEU A 290 -27.68 -9.51 15.18
N GLN A 291 -28.05 -10.67 14.65
CA GLN A 291 -28.50 -10.79 13.27
C GLN A 291 -29.78 -9.96 13.05
N GLY A 292 -29.70 -9.00 12.12
CA GLY A 292 -30.78 -8.06 11.84
C GLY A 292 -30.69 -6.75 12.63
N ASP A 293 -29.94 -6.72 13.73
CA ASP A 293 -29.65 -5.51 14.49
C ASP A 293 -28.45 -4.79 13.88
N LYS A 294 -28.60 -3.49 13.62
CA LYS A 294 -27.49 -2.65 13.19
C LYS A 294 -27.00 -1.81 14.37
N LEU A 295 -25.69 -1.63 14.46
CA LEU A 295 -25.06 -0.91 15.57
C LEU A 295 -24.70 0.52 15.18
N GLY A 296 -25.11 1.47 16.02
CA GLY A 296 -24.60 2.83 15.97
C GLY A 296 -23.16 2.92 16.49
N LEU A 297 -22.54 4.10 16.38
CA LEU A 297 -21.16 4.32 16.82
C LEU A 297 -20.94 4.00 18.30
N GLN A 298 -21.91 4.32 19.16
CA GLN A 298 -21.80 4.09 20.61
C GLN A 298 -21.86 2.60 20.93
N ASP A 299 -22.80 1.88 20.35
CA ASP A 299 -22.96 0.43 20.56
C ASP A 299 -21.78 -0.35 19.97
N PHE A 300 -21.23 0.12 18.84
CA PHE A 300 -20.01 -0.43 18.28
C PHE A 300 -18.80 -0.24 19.21
N ALA A 301 -18.70 0.91 19.86
CA ALA A 301 -17.66 1.17 20.87
C ALA A 301 -17.80 0.22 22.06
N GLN A 302 -19.03 0.01 22.53
CA GLN A 302 -19.34 -0.90 23.62
C GLN A 302 -19.04 -2.37 23.24
N PHE A 303 -19.37 -2.79 22.01
CA PHE A 303 -19.05 -4.11 21.48
C PHE A 303 -17.55 -4.39 21.52
N LEU A 304 -16.74 -3.39 21.14
CA LEU A 304 -15.27 -3.50 21.18
C LEU A 304 -14.68 -3.26 22.57
N LYS A 305 -15.47 -2.83 23.54
CA LYS A 305 -15.02 -2.37 24.87
C LYS A 305 -13.99 -1.24 24.76
N LEU A 306 -14.22 -0.32 23.84
CA LEU A 306 -13.36 0.83 23.56
C LEU A 306 -14.13 2.14 23.74
N PRO A 307 -13.45 3.24 24.09
CA PRO A 307 -14.09 4.55 24.09
C PRO A 307 -14.37 5.03 22.67
N VAL A 308 -15.39 5.87 22.51
CA VAL A 308 -15.66 6.57 21.25
C VAL A 308 -14.51 7.54 20.98
N THR A 309 -13.79 7.29 19.87
CA THR A 309 -12.68 8.13 19.41
C THR A 309 -12.89 8.52 17.95
N ALA A 310 -12.20 9.57 17.49
CA ALA A 310 -12.22 9.95 16.08
C ALA A 310 -11.80 8.78 15.16
N THR A 311 -10.92 7.91 15.65
CA THR A 311 -10.47 6.75 14.89
C THR A 311 -11.52 5.65 14.85
N LEU A 312 -12.20 5.37 15.96
CA LEU A 312 -13.30 4.41 15.97
C LEU A 312 -14.45 4.88 15.07
N THR A 313 -14.70 6.19 15.03
CA THR A 313 -15.65 6.82 14.10
C THR A 313 -15.27 6.56 12.64
N GLN A 314 -13.98 6.66 12.31
CA GLN A 314 -13.51 6.32 10.97
C GLN A 314 -13.70 4.85 10.64
N VAL A 315 -13.38 3.92 11.56
CA VAL A 315 -13.64 2.48 11.34
C VAL A 315 -15.11 2.22 11.10
N HIS A 316 -15.98 2.78 11.94
CA HIS A 316 -17.43 2.64 11.83
C HIS A 316 -17.92 3.11 10.46
N SER A 317 -17.47 4.28 10.00
CA SER A 317 -17.83 4.81 8.67
C SER A 317 -17.42 3.92 7.48
N LEU A 318 -16.46 2.99 7.64
CA LEU A 318 -16.09 2.05 6.57
C LEU A 318 -17.12 0.96 6.35
N PHE A 319 -17.93 0.66 7.38
CA PHE A 319 -18.94 -0.39 7.35
C PHE A 319 -20.35 0.16 7.19
N ASP A 320 -20.52 1.49 7.26
CA ASP A 320 -21.79 2.18 7.01
C ASP A 320 -22.03 2.28 5.50
N LYS A 321 -22.63 1.22 4.93
CA LYS A 321 -22.93 1.15 3.49
C LYS A 321 -24.06 2.11 3.07
N LEU A 322 -24.97 2.47 3.99
CA LEU A 322 -26.18 3.24 3.67
C LEU A 322 -26.07 4.73 4.05
N GLY A 323 -25.06 5.11 4.82
CA GLY A 323 -24.89 6.47 5.34
C GLY A 323 -25.91 6.83 6.43
N ASP A 324 -26.58 5.84 7.02
CA ASP A 324 -27.58 6.02 8.07
C ASP A 324 -26.96 5.98 9.48
N GLY A 325 -25.63 5.86 9.57
CA GLY A 325 -24.91 5.77 10.83
C GLY A 325 -25.03 4.40 11.50
N GLN A 326 -25.47 3.38 10.77
CA GLN A 326 -25.67 2.03 11.31
C GLN A 326 -24.86 0.99 10.54
N ILE A 327 -24.20 0.10 11.27
CA ILE A 327 -23.35 -0.95 10.66
C ILE A 327 -23.81 -2.34 11.05
N ASP A 328 -23.67 -3.28 10.12
CA ASP A 328 -23.76 -4.70 10.43
C ASP A 328 -22.41 -5.16 11.01
N ILE A 329 -22.43 -5.59 12.27
CA ILE A 329 -21.23 -6.00 13.00
C ILE A 329 -20.57 -7.26 12.41
N ARG A 330 -21.34 -8.10 11.71
CA ARG A 330 -20.82 -9.30 11.03
C ARG A 330 -19.80 -8.91 9.97
N HIS A 331 -20.00 -7.78 9.27
CA HIS A 331 -19.04 -7.27 8.30
C HIS A 331 -17.69 -6.94 8.94
N TYR A 332 -17.72 -6.29 10.10
CA TYR A 332 -16.51 -5.97 10.85
C TYR A 332 -15.77 -7.23 11.30
N VAL A 333 -16.47 -8.23 11.82
CA VAL A 333 -15.86 -9.49 12.29
C VAL A 333 -15.21 -10.27 11.14
N ILE A 334 -15.84 -10.32 9.96
CA ILE A 334 -15.25 -10.94 8.75
C ILE A 334 -13.98 -10.20 8.34
N ALA A 335 -14.04 -8.86 8.28
CA ALA A 335 -12.90 -8.05 7.91
C ALA A 335 -11.73 -8.22 8.92
N LEU A 336 -12.05 -8.30 10.22
CA LEU A 336 -11.10 -8.58 11.29
C LEU A 336 -10.46 -9.97 11.16
N SER A 337 -11.27 -11.00 10.89
CA SER A 337 -10.80 -12.37 10.66
C SER A 337 -9.84 -12.43 9.47
N THR A 338 -10.20 -11.78 8.37
CA THR A 338 -9.37 -11.72 7.14
C THR A 338 -8.01 -11.08 7.39
N ILE A 339 -7.95 -10.11 8.31
CA ILE A 339 -6.73 -9.42 8.73
C ILE A 339 -5.89 -10.24 9.71
N HIS A 340 -6.55 -10.97 10.61
CA HIS A 340 -5.90 -11.80 11.63
C HIS A 340 -5.36 -13.12 11.03
N ARG A 341 -6.10 -13.70 10.07
CA ARG A 341 -5.83 -15.01 9.46
C ARG A 341 -5.64 -14.93 7.94
N PRO A 342 -4.66 -14.16 7.43
CA PRO A 342 -4.52 -13.94 5.99
C PRO A 342 -4.24 -15.22 5.18
N SER A 343 -3.61 -16.23 5.79
CA SER A 343 -3.34 -17.54 5.17
C SER A 343 -4.38 -18.61 5.48
N LYS A 344 -5.45 -18.28 6.21
CA LYS A 344 -6.55 -19.20 6.54
C LYS A 344 -7.87 -18.62 6.04
N SER A 345 -7.92 -18.28 4.74
CA SER A 345 -9.11 -17.73 4.08
C SER A 345 -10.31 -18.67 4.23
N MET A 346 -10.08 -19.99 4.16
CA MET A 346 -11.17 -20.96 4.33
C MET A 346 -11.71 -21.02 5.76
N GLU A 347 -10.87 -20.85 6.77
CA GLU A 347 -11.32 -20.71 8.17
C GLU A 347 -12.12 -19.42 8.38
N THR A 348 -11.77 -18.35 7.65
CA THR A 348 -12.53 -17.09 7.69
C THR A 348 -13.89 -17.25 6.99
N LEU A 349 -13.93 -17.96 5.85
CA LEU A 349 -15.19 -18.31 5.18
C LEU A 349 -16.06 -19.17 6.10
N LYS A 350 -15.51 -20.22 6.70
CA LYS A 350 -16.25 -21.07 7.65
C LYS A 350 -16.80 -20.28 8.83
N LEU A 351 -16.03 -19.33 9.36
CA LEU A 351 -16.51 -18.41 10.40
C LEU A 351 -17.64 -17.51 9.88
N ALA A 352 -17.53 -17.01 8.65
CA ALA A 352 -18.57 -16.19 8.02
C ALA A 352 -19.85 -17.00 7.80
N PHE A 353 -19.78 -18.21 7.25
CA PHE A 353 -20.95 -19.10 7.10
C PHE A 353 -21.64 -19.31 8.46
N LYS A 354 -20.90 -19.62 9.52
CA LYS A 354 -21.46 -19.76 10.88
C LYS A 354 -22.19 -18.52 11.41
N MET A 355 -21.87 -17.32 10.91
CA MET A 355 -22.53 -16.06 11.31
C MET A 355 -23.77 -15.74 10.47
N TYR A 356 -23.90 -16.31 9.28
CA TYR A 356 -24.97 -16.00 8.31
C TYR A 356 -25.92 -17.17 8.06
N GLU A 357 -25.53 -18.39 8.45
CA GLU A 357 -26.33 -19.60 8.23
C GLU A 357 -27.66 -19.53 8.98
N SER A 358 -28.72 -20.01 8.31
CA SER A 358 -30.02 -20.21 8.94
C SER A 358 -29.95 -21.29 10.02
N GLU A 359 -30.61 -21.07 11.17
CA GLU A 359 -30.70 -22.05 12.27
C GLU A 359 -31.33 -23.39 11.85
N VAL A 360 -32.11 -23.41 10.76
CA VAL A 360 -32.90 -24.59 10.37
C VAL A 360 -32.19 -25.44 9.30
N ARG A 361 -31.47 -24.81 8.37
CA ARG A 361 -30.94 -25.50 7.17
C ARG A 361 -29.45 -25.30 6.93
N GLU A 362 -28.76 -24.51 7.76
CA GLU A 362 -27.34 -24.19 7.59
C GLU A 362 -27.01 -23.55 6.21
N GLU A 363 -28.02 -22.92 5.59
CA GLU A 363 -27.94 -22.26 4.29
C GLU A 363 -27.70 -20.76 4.45
N ILE A 364 -26.93 -20.16 3.54
CA ILE A 364 -26.79 -18.70 3.40
C ILE A 364 -27.39 -18.22 2.07
N LEU A 365 -27.82 -16.96 2.04
CA LEU A 365 -28.34 -16.31 0.84
C LEU A 365 -27.20 -15.87 -0.09
N GLN A 366 -27.50 -15.78 -1.38
CA GLN A 366 -26.55 -15.27 -2.38
C GLN A 366 -26.05 -13.85 -2.10
N GLU A 367 -26.94 -12.97 -1.63
CA GLU A 367 -26.60 -11.57 -1.30
C GLU A 367 -25.61 -11.48 -0.12
N ASP A 368 -25.81 -12.36 0.87
CA ASP A 368 -24.93 -12.47 2.04
C ASP A 368 -23.55 -13.01 1.62
N LEU A 369 -23.51 -14.06 0.78
CA LEU A 369 -22.24 -14.59 0.28
C LEU A 369 -21.48 -13.57 -0.57
N ALA A 370 -22.18 -12.82 -1.43
CA ALA A 370 -21.58 -11.75 -2.21
C ALA A 370 -20.95 -10.69 -1.29
N THR A 371 -21.63 -10.34 -0.20
CA THR A 371 -21.12 -9.38 0.78
C THR A 371 -19.92 -9.92 1.57
N ILE A 372 -19.95 -11.19 1.99
CA ILE A 372 -18.82 -11.87 2.64
C ILE A 372 -17.59 -11.82 1.73
N LEU A 373 -17.75 -12.21 0.47
CA LEU A 373 -16.67 -12.24 -0.51
C LEU A 373 -16.17 -10.84 -0.87
N GLU A 374 -17.05 -9.85 -0.98
CA GLU A 374 -16.68 -8.44 -1.17
C GLU A 374 -15.74 -7.96 -0.05
N ILE A 375 -16.05 -8.31 1.20
CA ILE A 375 -15.24 -7.91 2.37
C ILE A 375 -13.89 -8.64 2.40
N MET A 376 -13.89 -9.94 2.13
CA MET A 376 -12.68 -10.77 2.18
C MET A 376 -11.72 -10.47 1.02
N LEU A 377 -12.25 -10.32 -0.19
CA LEU A 377 -11.48 -10.15 -1.43
C LEU A 377 -11.28 -8.68 -1.79
N GLY A 378 -12.12 -7.77 -1.29
CA GLY A 378 -12.06 -6.34 -1.58
C GLY A 378 -12.56 -5.97 -2.98
N VAL A 379 -13.29 -6.87 -3.66
CA VAL A 379 -13.80 -6.68 -5.03
C VAL A 379 -15.31 -6.48 -4.99
N LYS A 380 -15.79 -5.35 -5.54
CA LYS A 380 -17.24 -5.07 -5.67
C LYS A 380 -17.85 -5.83 -6.85
N ASN A 381 -19.13 -6.20 -6.73
CA ASN A 381 -19.94 -6.83 -7.77
C ASN A 381 -19.35 -8.16 -8.29
N MET A 382 -19.15 -9.13 -7.40
CA MET A 382 -18.79 -10.49 -7.82
C MET A 382 -19.99 -11.20 -8.45
N GLU A 383 -19.79 -11.76 -9.64
CA GLU A 383 -20.80 -12.55 -10.33
C GLU A 383 -20.82 -13.98 -9.75
N LEU A 384 -21.88 -14.31 -9.03
CA LEU A 384 -22.06 -15.61 -8.36
C LEU A 384 -23.08 -16.52 -9.07
N SER A 385 -23.51 -16.15 -10.28
CA SER A 385 -24.59 -16.81 -11.02
C SER A 385 -24.32 -18.29 -11.35
N GLY A 386 -23.06 -18.74 -11.37
CA GLY A 386 -22.70 -20.14 -11.58
C GLY A 386 -22.53 -20.99 -10.31
N LEU A 387 -22.63 -20.39 -9.12
CA LEU A 387 -22.37 -21.04 -7.83
C LEU A 387 -23.65 -21.53 -7.14
N PHE A 388 -24.78 -20.88 -7.42
CA PHE A 388 -26.06 -21.17 -6.78
C PHE A 388 -26.92 -22.05 -7.68
N LEU A 389 -27.54 -23.06 -7.08
CA LEU A 389 -28.69 -23.75 -7.68
C LEU A 389 -29.88 -22.78 -7.75
N ASP A 390 -30.91 -23.11 -8.53
CA ASP A 390 -32.10 -22.27 -8.82
C ASP A 390 -32.82 -21.67 -7.59
N THR A 391 -32.46 -22.11 -6.37
CA THR A 391 -33.00 -21.66 -5.08
C THR A 391 -32.31 -20.42 -4.49
N GLY A 392 -31.17 -19.97 -5.03
CA GLY A 392 -30.45 -18.78 -4.55
C GLY A 392 -29.81 -18.92 -3.16
N LYS A 393 -29.63 -20.16 -2.68
CA LYS A 393 -29.05 -20.52 -1.39
C LYS A 393 -27.92 -21.54 -1.53
N ILE A 394 -26.97 -21.53 -0.59
CA ILE A 394 -25.85 -22.47 -0.58
C ILE A 394 -25.41 -22.82 0.85
N THR A 395 -24.96 -24.06 1.05
CA THR A 395 -24.35 -24.52 2.31
C THR A 395 -22.83 -24.36 2.25
N TYR A 396 -22.14 -24.40 3.39
CA TYR A 396 -20.67 -24.36 3.40
C TYR A 396 -20.08 -25.56 2.65
N ASP A 397 -20.65 -26.76 2.82
CA ASP A 397 -20.13 -27.97 2.21
C ASP A 397 -20.29 -27.98 0.69
N ASP A 398 -21.40 -27.45 0.18
CA ASP A 398 -21.60 -27.31 -1.27
C ASP A 398 -20.68 -26.23 -1.86
N PHE A 399 -20.45 -25.15 -1.12
CA PHE A 399 -19.47 -24.14 -1.49
C PHE A 399 -18.05 -24.72 -1.53
N ASP A 400 -17.62 -25.42 -0.48
CA ASP A 400 -16.28 -26.01 -0.40
C ASP A 400 -16.05 -27.02 -1.53
N ARG A 401 -17.04 -27.87 -1.80
CA ARG A 401 -17.02 -28.81 -2.94
C ARG A 401 -16.89 -28.10 -4.28
N PHE A 402 -17.58 -26.98 -4.47
CA PHE A 402 -17.45 -26.17 -5.68
C PHE A 402 -16.04 -25.57 -5.83
N ILE A 403 -15.44 -25.07 -4.75
CA ILE A 403 -14.05 -24.57 -4.75
C ILE A 403 -13.06 -25.69 -5.08
N GLU A 404 -13.28 -26.89 -4.55
CA GLU A 404 -12.45 -28.06 -4.87
C GLU A 404 -12.53 -28.46 -6.34
N GLN A 405 -13.74 -28.40 -6.92
CA GLN A 405 -13.97 -28.69 -8.34
C GLN A 405 -13.49 -27.57 -9.28
N HIS A 406 -13.45 -26.33 -8.79
CA HIS A 406 -12.98 -25.18 -9.54
C HIS A 406 -11.91 -24.38 -8.77
N PRO A 407 -10.68 -24.92 -8.61
CA PRO A 407 -9.61 -24.29 -7.81
C PRO A 407 -9.20 -22.89 -8.26
N HIS A 408 -9.52 -22.52 -9.51
CA HIS A 408 -9.21 -21.21 -10.11
C HIS A 408 -10.37 -20.21 -10.03
N TYR A 409 -11.55 -20.62 -9.56
CA TYR A 409 -12.74 -19.77 -9.52
C TYR A 409 -12.61 -18.68 -8.46
N PHE A 410 -12.06 -19.06 -7.30
CA PHE A 410 -11.60 -18.12 -6.29
C PHE A 410 -10.17 -18.51 -5.91
N ASP A 411 -9.20 -17.63 -6.17
CA ASP A 411 -7.81 -17.89 -5.83
C ASP A 411 -7.57 -17.64 -4.33
N PHE A 412 -8.04 -18.58 -3.50
CA PHE A 412 -7.79 -18.59 -2.05
C PHE A 412 -6.47 -19.30 -1.69
N LYS A 413 -5.90 -20.09 -2.61
CA LYS A 413 -4.81 -21.06 -2.35
C LYS A 413 -3.40 -20.51 -2.57
N ASP A 414 -3.22 -19.31 -3.09
CA ASP A 414 -1.90 -18.70 -3.31
C ASP A 414 -1.31 -17.91 -2.11
N HIS A 415 -1.78 -18.18 -0.89
CA HIS A 415 -1.20 -17.62 0.33
C HIS A 415 -0.13 -18.56 0.92
N PRO A 416 1.18 -18.28 0.72
CA PRO A 416 2.23 -19.12 1.26
C PRO A 416 2.18 -19.19 2.79
N HIS A 417 2.36 -20.40 3.30
CA HIS A 417 2.34 -20.80 4.70
C HIS A 417 3.09 -19.81 5.62
N ALA A 418 2.37 -19.27 6.61
CA ALA A 418 2.98 -18.47 7.67
C ALA A 418 3.85 -19.35 8.58
N LYS A 419 5.17 -19.09 8.63
CA LYS A 419 5.96 -19.43 9.81
C LYS A 419 5.64 -18.40 10.90
N SER A 420 5.29 -18.93 12.07
CA SER A 420 4.98 -18.20 13.31
C SER A 420 6.04 -17.15 13.63
N CYS A 421 5.61 -15.93 13.96
CA CYS A 421 6.46 -14.89 14.53
C CYS A 421 6.84 -15.26 15.97
N ASN A 422 7.86 -16.11 16.15
CA ASN A 422 8.70 -16.02 17.34
C ASN A 422 9.76 -14.96 17.06
N GLY A 423 9.88 -14.01 17.99
CA GLY A 423 10.86 -12.93 17.93
C GLY A 423 12.30 -13.43 18.03
N GLN A 424 12.84 -13.91 16.91
CA GLN A 424 14.27 -14.11 16.72
C GLN A 424 14.70 -13.38 15.46
N ASN A 425 15.68 -12.49 15.64
CA ASN A 425 16.43 -11.85 14.57
C ASN A 425 16.97 -12.94 13.64
N HIS A 426 16.44 -13.00 12.42
CA HIS A 426 17.10 -13.72 11.34
C HIS A 426 17.47 -12.74 10.24
N SER A 427 18.78 -12.73 9.93
CA SER A 427 19.39 -12.07 8.79
C SER A 427 18.72 -12.54 7.51
N LYS A 428 18.45 -11.59 6.61
CA LYS A 428 18.02 -11.88 5.25
C LYS A 428 19.25 -12.10 4.38
N ASP A 429 19.69 -13.34 4.31
CA ASP A 429 20.38 -13.87 3.13
C ASP A 429 19.47 -14.97 2.58
N ASP A 430 19.47 -15.08 1.24
CA ASP A 430 18.66 -15.91 0.33
C ASP A 430 17.45 -15.22 -0.35
#